data_AF-A0A915DXF9-F1
#
_entry.id   AF-A0A915DXF9-F1
#
_cell.length_a   1.000
_cell.length_b   1.000
_cell.length_c   1.000
_cell.angle_alpha   90.00
_cell.angle_beta   90.00
_cell.angle_gamma   90.00
#
_symmetry.space_group_name_H-M   'P 1'
#
loop_
_entity.id
_entity.type
_entity.pdbx_description
1 polymer ?
#
loop_
_entity_poly.entity_id
_entity_poly.type
_entity_poly.pdbx_seq_one_letter_code
_entity_poly.pdbx_strand_id
1 'polypeptide(L)'
;MLKLDYQLSVHCPCRPFEDHVIDMKTKGELNFDVELIRLHSAEFLTKALVGDAMLLYPPSQIVLAALSHGLERLEKSPDLLKNY
;
A
#
# COMPACT_ATOMS: atom_id res chain seq x y z
N MET A 1 -14.94 13.82 -19.99
CA MET A 1 -13.91 13.46 -20.98
C MET A 1 -12.96 14.61 -21.26
N LEU A 2 -13.44 15.72 -21.82
CA LEU A 2 -12.57 16.87 -22.19
C LEU A 2 -11.76 17.43 -21.02
N LYS A 3 -12.30 17.47 -19.79
CA LYS A 3 -11.59 17.97 -18.60
C LYS A 3 -10.49 17.05 -18.04
N LEU A 4 -10.44 15.79 -18.48
CA LEU A 4 -9.44 14.80 -18.08
C LEU A 4 -8.47 14.51 -19.23
N ASP A 5 -8.51 15.31 -20.30
CA ASP A 5 -7.68 15.16 -21.50
C ASP A 5 -7.69 13.73 -22.07
N TYR A 6 -8.84 13.05 -21.97
CA TYR A 6 -9.03 11.65 -22.38
C TYR A 6 -8.14 10.62 -21.65
N GLN A 7 -7.43 11.01 -20.59
CA GLN A 7 -6.76 10.10 -19.67
C GLN A 7 -7.79 9.52 -18.69
N LEU A 8 -8.41 8.42 -19.12
CA LEU A 8 -9.40 7.68 -18.32
C LEU A 8 -8.77 6.50 -17.55
N SER A 9 -7.53 6.15 -17.88
CA SER A 9 -6.77 5.09 -17.21
C SER A 9 -6.16 5.62 -15.92
N VAL A 10 -6.63 5.11 -14.78
CA VAL A 10 -6.09 5.43 -13.45
C VAL A 10 -5.55 4.15 -12.82
N HIS A 11 -4.30 4.18 -12.38
CA HIS A 11 -3.69 3.07 -11.66
C HIS A 11 -4.11 3.12 -10.18
N CYS A 12 -4.97 2.19 -9.73
CA CYS A 12 -5.35 2.11 -8.31
C CYS A 12 -4.24 1.45 -7.48
N PRO A 13 -3.89 1.98 -6.28
CA PRO A 13 -3.03 1.29 -5.30
C PRO A 13 -3.60 -0.05 -4.79
N CYS A 14 -4.88 -0.32 -5.01
CA CYS A 14 -5.57 -1.57 -4.67
C CYS A 14 -4.80 -2.82 -5.14
N ARG A 15 -4.32 -2.80 -6.39
CA ARG A 15 -3.69 -3.97 -7.02
C ARG A 15 -2.23 -4.16 -6.59
N PRO A 16 -1.36 -3.12 -6.63
CA PRO A 16 -0.01 -3.23 -6.10
C PRO A 16 0.04 -3.65 -4.63
N PHE A 17 -0.97 -3.27 -3.84
CA PHE A 17 -1.10 -3.69 -2.44
C PHE A 17 -1.26 -5.21 -2.29
N GLU A 18 -2.18 -5.82 -3.03
CA GLU A 18 -2.38 -7.27 -3.02
C GLU A 18 -1.13 -8.01 -3.52
N ASP A 19 -0.49 -7.49 -4.58
CA ASP A 19 0.75 -8.08 -5.10
C ASP A 19 1.87 -8.08 -4.03
N HIS A 20 2.00 -7.01 -3.25
CA HIS A 20 2.96 -6.94 -2.13
C HIS A 20 2.60 -7.89 -0.99
N VAL A 21 1.32 -8.01 -0.62
CA VAL A 21 0.86 -8.93 0.42
C VAL A 21 1.10 -10.39 0.02
N ILE A 22 0.87 -10.74 -1.24
CA ILE A 22 1.16 -12.07 -1.78
C ILE A 22 2.66 -12.34 -1.72
N ASP A 23 3.48 -11.39 -2.15
CA ASP A 23 4.93 -11.56 -2.15
C ASP A 23 5.52 -11.70 -0.72
N MET A 24 4.96 -10.96 0.25
CA MET A 24 5.27 -11.13 1.66
C MET A 24 4.96 -12.53 2.19
N LYS A 25 3.84 -13.11 1.74
CA LYS A 25 3.45 -14.48 2.12
C LYS A 25 4.33 -15.55 1.45
N THR A 26 4.73 -15.34 0.19
CA THR A 26 5.55 -16.31 -0.55
C THR A 26 7.02 -16.29 -0.11
N LYS A 27 7.57 -15.14 0.29
CA LYS A 27 8.95 -15.03 0.79
C LYS A 27 9.15 -15.51 2.23
N GLY A 28 8.07 -15.78 2.97
CA GLY A 28 8.05 -16.86 3.98
C GLY A 28 8.86 -16.70 5.27
N GLU A 29 9.25 -15.49 5.69
CA GLU A 29 9.92 -15.26 7.00
C GLU A 29 9.21 -14.24 7.90
N LEU A 30 7.90 -14.03 7.72
CA LEU A 30 7.15 -13.15 8.60
C LEU A 30 6.63 -13.95 9.80
N ASN A 31 7.18 -13.68 10.99
CA ASN A 31 6.77 -14.27 12.27
C ASN A 31 5.38 -13.77 12.75
N PHE A 32 4.53 -13.28 11.85
CA PHE A 32 3.22 -12.72 12.18
C PHE A 32 2.25 -12.87 11.01
N ASP A 33 0.96 -12.74 11.31
CA ASP A 33 -0.10 -12.80 10.31
C ASP A 33 -0.17 -11.50 9.49
N VAL A 34 0.15 -11.61 8.20
CA VAL A 34 0.13 -10.51 7.22
C VAL A 34 -1.27 -9.90 7.07
N GLU A 35 -2.33 -10.66 7.37
CA GLU A 35 -3.72 -10.15 7.33
C GLU A 35 -3.98 -9.06 8.36
N LEU A 36 -3.23 -9.03 9.47
CA LEU A 36 -3.35 -7.98 10.49
C LEU A 36 -2.88 -6.62 9.95
N ILE A 37 -1.86 -6.61 9.08
CA ILE A 37 -1.39 -5.39 8.41
C ILE A 37 -2.46 -4.85 7.46
N ARG A 38 -3.28 -5.74 6.89
CA ARG A 38 -4.26 -5.38 5.86
C ARG A 38 -5.28 -4.39 6.39
N LEU A 39 -5.77 -4.59 7.61
CA LEU A 39 -6.75 -3.68 8.22
C LEU A 39 -6.19 -2.26 8.35
N HIS A 40 -5.01 -2.12 8.93
CA HIS A 40 -4.38 -0.81 9.15
C HIS A 40 -3.92 -0.14 7.86
N SER A 41 -3.41 -0.92 6.90
CA SER A 41 -3.03 -0.43 5.59
C SER A 41 -4.25 0.04 4.79
N ALA A 42 -5.37 -0.67 4.84
CA ALA A 42 -6.60 -0.29 4.16
C ALA A 42 -7.21 1.00 4.71
N GLU A 43 -7.15 1.20 6.03
CA GLU A 43 -7.54 2.47 6.67
C GLU A 43 -6.69 3.64 6.14
N PHE A 44 -5.37 3.44 6.02
CA PHE A 44 -4.47 4.45 5.46
C PHE A 44 -4.78 4.75 4.00
N LEU A 45 -4.96 3.72 3.17
CA LEU A 45 -5.28 3.88 1.75
C LEU A 45 -6.60 4.62 1.53
N THR A 46 -7.60 4.37 2.38
CA THR A 46 -8.88 5.09 2.35
C THR A 46 -8.68 6.59 2.63
N LYS A 47 -7.83 6.94 3.61
CA LYS A 47 -7.48 8.34 3.89
C LYS A 47 -6.69 8.96 2.74
N ALA A 48 -5.77 8.20 2.14
CA ALA A 48 -4.96 8.66 1.01
C ALA A 48 -5.80 8.92 -0.25
N LEU A 49 -6.94 8.23 -0.42
CA LEU A 49 -7.88 8.44 -1.53
C LEU A 49 -8.65 9.76 -1.41
N VAL A 50 -8.93 10.22 -0.19
CA VAL A 50 -9.65 11.48 0.07
C VAL A 50 -8.73 12.70 -0.07
N GLY A 51 -7.42 12.52 0.12
CA GLY A 51 -6.43 13.58 -0.04
C GLY A 51 -5.76 13.60 -1.43
N ASP A 52 -4.73 14.45 -1.55
CA ASP A 52 -4.01 14.66 -2.80
C ASP A 52 -2.90 13.62 -3.06
N ALA A 53 -2.74 12.63 -2.18
CA ALA A 53 -1.65 11.65 -2.28
C ALA A 53 -1.65 10.91 -3.62
N MET A 54 -2.83 10.58 -4.15
CA MET A 54 -2.99 9.89 -5.45
C MET A 54 -2.57 10.74 -6.66
N LEU A 55 -2.46 12.06 -6.49
CA LEU A 55 -2.02 12.99 -7.53
C LEU A 55 -0.52 13.32 -7.42
N LEU A 56 0.04 13.16 -6.22
CA LEU A 56 1.41 13.57 -5.90
C LEU A 56 2.41 12.42 -5.97
N TYR A 57 1.98 11.17 -5.74
CA TYR A 57 2.86 10.01 -5.64
C TYR A 57 2.38 8.84 -6.51
N PRO A 58 3.29 8.01 -7.03
CA PRO A 58 2.91 6.80 -7.73
C PRO A 58 2.24 5.79 -6.78
N PRO A 59 1.29 4.97 -7.28
CA PRO A 59 0.54 4.02 -6.44
C PRO A 59 1.42 3.05 -5.65
N SER A 60 2.57 2.64 -6.18
CA SER A 60 3.52 1.76 -5.50
C SER A 60 4.11 2.39 -4.23
N GLN A 61 4.45 3.69 -4.27
CA GLN A 61 4.96 4.41 -3.09
C GLN A 61 3.87 4.60 -2.04
N ILE A 62 2.64 4.86 -2.47
CA ILE A 62 1.49 5.01 -1.56
C ILE A 62 1.21 3.67 -0.85
N VAL A 63 1.31 2.55 -1.57
CA VAL A 63 1.20 1.20 -1.02
C VAL A 63 2.31 0.91 -0.02
N LEU A 64 3.56 1.26 -0.34
CA LEU A 64 4.69 1.06 0.57
C LEU A 64 4.52 1.87 1.87
N ALA A 65 4.06 3.12 1.76
CA ALA A 65 3.74 3.96 2.91
C ALA A 65 2.58 3.37 3.74
N ALA A 66 1.55 2.82 3.09
CA ALA A 66 0.44 2.16 3.77
C ALA A 66 0.91 0.91 4.55
N LEU A 67 1.77 0.09 3.94
CA LEU A 67 2.35 -1.10 4.57
C LEU A 67 3.28 -0.72 5.73
N SER A 68 4.11 0.30 5.57
CA SER A 68 4.95 0.83 6.67
C SER A 68 4.10 1.31 7.84
N HIS A 69 3.01 2.03 7.55
CA HIS A 69 2.06 2.47 8.57
C HIS A 69 1.37 1.28 9.27
N GLY A 70 1.01 0.24 8.52
CA GLY A 70 0.43 -0.98 9.09
C GLY A 70 1.40 -1.74 9.99
N LEU A 71 2.69 -1.81 9.62
CA LEU A 71 3.75 -2.41 10.44
C LEU A 71 4.01 -1.62 11.73
N GLU A 72 4.07 -0.29 11.64
CA GLU A 72 4.24 0.60 12.80
C GLU A 72 3.11 0.41 13.81
N ARG A 73 1.85 0.27 13.35
CA ARG A 73 0.70 0.02 14.24
C ARG A 73 0.72 -1.36 14.90
N LEU A 74 1.46 -2.32 14.35
CA LEU A 74 1.67 -3.65 14.93
C LEU A 74 2.99 -3.74 15.73
N GLU A 75 3.68 -2.62 15.95
CA GLU A 75 4.98 -2.54 16.63
C GLU A 75 6.04 -3.46 15.98
N LYS A 76 5.94 -3.67 14.66
CA LYS A 76 6.91 -4.44 13.87
C LYS A 76 7.91 -3.52 13.20
N SER A 77 9.14 -4.00 13.02
CA SER A 77 10.21 -3.19 12.43
C SER A 77 9.91 -2.89 10.94
N PRO A 78 9.99 -1.62 10.52
CA PRO A 78 9.80 -1.24 9.11
C PRO A 78 10.97 -1.70 8.23
N ASP A 79 12.08 -2.17 8.82
CA ASP A 79 13.24 -2.72 8.11
C ASP A 79 12.89 -3.95 7.26
N LEU A 80 11.79 -4.64 7.58
CA LEU A 80 11.26 -5.74 6.78
C LEU A 80 10.92 -5.33 5.34
N LEU A 81 10.62 -4.05 5.11
CA LEU A 81 10.31 -3.49 3.80
C LEU A 81 11.54 -2.97 3.04
N LYS A 82 12.70 -2.85 3.68
CA LYS A 82 13.92 -2.28 3.06
C LYS A 82 14.63 -3.25 2.11
N ASN A 83 14.28 -4.55 2.18
CA ASN A 83 14.85 -5.59 1.33
C ASN A 83 14.06 -5.79 0.02
N TYR A 84 13.24 -4.81 -0.36
CA TYR A 84 12.33 -4.82 -1.51
C TYR A 84 12.60 -3.65 -2.45
#